data_AF-A0A1E4EYS7-F1
#
_entry.id   AF-A0A1E4EYS7-F1
#
_cell.length_a   1.000
_cell.length_b   1.000
_cell.length_c   1.000
_cell.angle_alpha   90.00
_cell.angle_beta   90.00
_cell.angle_gamma   90.00
#
_symmetry.space_group_name_H-M   'P 1'
#
loop_
_entity.id
_entity.type
_entity.pdbx_description
1 polymer ?
#
loop_
_entity_poly.entity_id
_entity_poly.type
_entity_poly.pdbx_seq_one_letter_code
_entity_poly.pdbx_strand_id
1 'polypeptide(L)'
;MDLAIGSGGGLQIWTGDGAGNFAARPLVAATSVTNHLNVADIDGDHLLDVAYMNSEGYGNRRWVVAYWDGQGGLVRLRTGTTGYRVAATRLGDVTGDGRADLVTVQSKSQRTLVTDSDVSVSIHPGSAEGFLPQQVIQVSSVRAGADLVLRDANGDGRLDITLALTQPYRAGMFTSTVYNRSSTLLNLLRQP
;
A
#
# COMPACT_ATOMS: atom_id res chain seq x y z
N MET A 1 12.45 6.37 18.07
CA MET A 1 12.08 5.47 16.96
C MET A 1 11.09 4.48 17.53
N ASP A 2 9.93 4.33 16.90
CA ASP A 2 8.90 3.38 17.33
C ASP A 2 8.88 2.17 16.40
N LEU A 3 8.21 1.10 16.81
CA LEU A 3 8.10 -0.14 16.05
C LEU A 3 6.63 -0.57 15.95
N ALA A 4 6.22 -0.96 14.74
CA ALA A 4 4.91 -1.55 14.46
C ALA A 4 5.09 -3.00 14.02
N ILE A 5 4.41 -3.93 14.68
CA ILE A 5 4.47 -5.37 14.40
C ILE A 5 3.07 -5.89 14.08
N GLY A 6 2.91 -6.42 12.87
CA GLY A 6 1.73 -7.17 12.49
C GLY A 6 1.83 -8.64 12.89
N SER A 7 0.78 -9.19 13.47
CA SER A 7 0.67 -10.61 13.79
C SER A 7 -0.73 -11.16 13.46
N GLY A 8 -0.90 -12.48 13.56
CA GLY A 8 -2.23 -13.10 13.48
C GLY A 8 -3.20 -12.64 14.58
N GLY A 9 -2.69 -12.08 15.69
CA GLY A 9 -3.50 -11.54 16.78
C GLY A 9 -3.81 -10.04 16.67
N GLY A 10 -3.19 -9.34 15.72
CA GLY A 10 -3.39 -7.90 15.56
C GLY A 10 -2.11 -7.10 15.35
N LEU A 11 -2.27 -5.78 15.42
CA LEU A 11 -1.20 -4.79 15.31
C LEU A 11 -0.69 -4.41 16.71
N GLN A 12 0.59 -4.65 16.95
CA GLN A 12 1.27 -4.29 18.19
C GLN A 12 2.21 -3.12 17.93
N ILE A 13 2.03 -2.01 18.65
CA ILE A 13 2.94 -0.86 18.61
C ILE A 13 3.85 -0.90 19.83
N TRP A 14 5.12 -0.54 19.63
CA TRP A 14 6.11 -0.36 20.67
C TRP A 14 6.72 1.03 20.55
N THR A 15 6.61 1.84 21.59
CA THR A 15 7.23 3.16 21.60
C THR A 15 8.64 3.08 22.11
N GLY A 16 9.56 3.70 21.37
CA GLY A 16 10.95 3.80 21.75
C GLY A 16 11.26 5.12 22.46
N ASP A 17 12.05 5.07 23.52
CA ASP A 17 12.54 6.24 24.25
C ASP A 17 13.72 6.96 23.55
N GLY A 18 14.15 6.45 22.40
CA GLY A 18 15.32 6.96 21.67
C GLY A 18 16.67 6.47 22.20
N ALA A 19 16.72 5.85 23.38
CA ALA A 19 17.89 5.17 23.93
C ALA A 19 17.93 3.67 23.59
N GLY A 20 16.94 3.18 22.85
CA GLY A 20 16.81 1.79 22.42
C GLY A 20 15.92 0.94 23.33
N ASN A 21 15.27 1.54 24.34
CA ASN A 21 14.26 0.83 25.13
C ASN A 21 12.90 0.98 24.46
N PHE A 22 12.13 -0.11 24.44
CA PHE A 22 10.81 -0.17 23.81
C PHE A 22 9.77 -0.63 24.81
N ALA A 23 8.65 0.11 24.88
CA ALA A 23 7.50 -0.25 25.71
C ALA A 23 6.31 -0.62 24.81
N ALA A 24 5.73 -1.79 25.06
CA ALA A 24 4.56 -2.25 24.31
C ALA A 24 3.32 -1.43 24.68
N ARG A 25 2.59 -0.98 23.66
CA ARG A 25 1.26 -0.38 23.78
C ARG A 25 0.18 -1.47 23.88
N PRO A 26 -1.08 -1.13 24.20
CA PRO A 26 -2.18 -2.08 24.05
C PRO A 26 -2.26 -2.63 22.62
N LEU A 27 -2.49 -3.94 22.49
CA LEU A 27 -2.67 -4.60 21.19
C LEU A 27 -3.93 -4.09 20.50
N VAL A 28 -3.83 -3.69 19.24
CA VAL A 28 -5.01 -3.46 18.41
C VAL A 28 -5.41 -4.78 17.78
N ALA A 29 -6.46 -5.38 18.35
CA ALA A 29 -6.99 -6.64 17.88
C ALA A 29 -7.43 -6.52 16.42
N ALA A 30 -6.91 -7.43 15.59
CA ALA A 30 -7.35 -7.62 14.22
C ALA A 30 -7.40 -9.13 13.95
N THR A 31 -8.24 -9.54 13.01
CA THR A 31 -8.38 -10.94 12.64
C THR A 31 -7.11 -11.50 11.99
N SER A 32 -6.34 -10.67 11.28
CA SER A 32 -5.00 -10.97 10.79
C SER A 32 -4.34 -9.69 10.25
N VAL A 33 -3.08 -9.44 10.60
CA VAL A 33 -2.23 -8.50 9.88
C VAL A 33 -1.33 -9.33 8.95
N THR A 34 -1.48 -9.11 7.64
CA THR A 34 -0.64 -9.80 6.65
C THR A 34 0.75 -9.17 6.56
N ASN A 35 1.61 -9.71 5.70
CA ASN A 35 2.95 -9.20 5.41
C ASN A 35 2.99 -7.84 4.67
N HIS A 36 1.88 -7.10 4.63
CA HIS A 36 1.74 -5.82 3.94
C HIS A 36 1.43 -4.73 4.96
N LEU A 37 2.39 -4.43 5.84
CA LEU A 37 2.33 -3.36 6.83
C LEU A 37 3.21 -2.21 6.37
N ASN A 38 2.65 -1.00 6.28
CA ASN A 38 3.33 0.20 5.81
C ASN A 38 2.98 1.37 6.73
N VAL A 39 3.84 2.39 6.74
CA VAL A 39 3.69 3.59 7.58
C VAL A 39 3.88 4.83 6.71
N ALA A 40 2.96 5.80 6.79
CA ALA A 40 3.03 7.09 6.10
C ALA A 40 1.97 8.05 6.65
N ASP A 41 2.05 9.34 6.30
CA ASP A 41 1.01 10.35 6.57
C ASP A 41 -0.15 10.20 5.58
N ILE A 42 -1.23 9.51 5.98
CA ILE A 42 -2.32 9.11 5.06
C ILE A 42 -3.43 10.15 5.01
N ASP A 43 -3.67 10.88 6.09
CA ASP A 43 -4.68 11.93 6.13
C ASP A 43 -4.13 13.35 5.92
N GLY A 44 -2.81 13.54 5.91
CA GLY A 44 -2.16 14.82 5.65
C GLY A 44 -2.02 15.67 6.90
N ASP A 45 -2.04 15.07 8.09
CA ASP A 45 -1.89 15.76 9.37
C ASP A 45 -0.42 15.86 9.85
N HIS A 46 0.52 15.34 9.04
CA HIS A 46 1.95 15.27 9.30
C HIS A 46 2.36 14.31 10.43
N LEU A 47 1.45 13.43 10.85
CA LEU A 47 1.74 12.29 11.71
C LEU A 47 1.78 11.01 10.88
N LEU A 48 2.57 10.05 11.34
CA LEU A 48 2.70 8.78 10.64
C LEU A 48 1.62 7.81 11.08
N ASP A 49 0.79 7.41 10.14
CA ASP A 49 -0.26 6.40 10.29
C ASP A 49 0.25 5.02 9.90
N VAL A 50 -0.45 3.97 10.36
CA VAL A 50 -0.16 2.59 9.96
C VAL A 50 -1.26 2.09 9.01
N ALA A 51 -0.88 1.65 7.82
CA ALA A 51 -1.77 0.91 6.93
C ALA A 51 -1.33 -0.53 6.78
N TYR A 52 -2.29 -1.45 6.81
CA TYR A 52 -2.02 -2.85 6.55
C TYR A 52 -3.12 -3.56 5.78
N MET A 53 -2.76 -4.68 5.15
CA MET A 53 -3.75 -5.59 4.57
C MET A 53 -4.14 -6.66 5.59
N ASN A 54 -5.44 -6.88 5.72
CA ASN A 54 -6.02 -8.00 6.45
C ASN A 54 -6.36 -9.14 5.47
N SER A 55 -6.11 -10.38 5.89
CA SER A 55 -6.52 -11.59 5.17
C SER A 55 -7.57 -12.34 6.00
N GLU A 56 -8.82 -12.30 5.52
CA GLU A 56 -9.91 -13.14 6.01
C GLU A 56 -10.02 -14.43 5.15
N GLY A 57 -8.88 -15.03 4.77
CA GLY A 57 -8.82 -16.24 3.94
C GLY A 57 -8.42 -16.02 2.47
N TYR A 58 -8.78 -16.96 1.60
CA TYR A 58 -8.52 -16.89 0.15
C TYR A 58 -9.50 -15.93 -0.53
N GLY A 59 -9.04 -14.75 -0.94
CA GLY A 59 -9.91 -13.81 -1.65
C GLY A 59 -9.42 -12.36 -1.62
N ASN A 60 -10.37 -11.46 -1.80
CA ASN A 60 -10.14 -10.02 -1.84
C ASN A 60 -9.58 -9.53 -0.51
N ARG A 61 -8.50 -8.73 -0.56
CA ARG A 61 -7.91 -8.18 0.66
C ARG A 61 -8.65 -6.93 1.11
N ARG A 62 -8.73 -6.77 2.42
CA ARG A 62 -9.17 -5.52 3.05
C ARG A 62 -7.96 -4.74 3.47
N TRP A 63 -7.93 -3.45 3.16
CA TRP A 63 -6.98 -2.54 3.78
C TRP A 63 -7.57 -2.04 5.10
N VAL A 64 -6.70 -1.79 6.06
CA VAL A 64 -6.99 -1.13 7.32
C VAL A 64 -6.02 0.02 7.46
N VAL A 65 -6.51 1.19 7.86
CA VAL A 65 -5.71 2.34 8.27
C VAL A 65 -5.95 2.57 9.76
N ALA A 66 -4.86 2.68 10.50
CA ALA A 66 -4.84 2.98 11.91
C ALA A 66 -4.16 4.34 12.09
N TYR A 67 -4.97 5.36 12.38
CA TYR A 67 -4.54 6.74 12.51
C TYR A 67 -3.93 7.01 13.87
N TRP A 68 -2.81 7.72 13.88
CA TRP A 68 -2.02 7.99 15.07
C TRP A 68 -2.18 9.43 15.54
N ASP A 69 -2.22 9.65 16.85
CA ASP A 69 -2.32 11.01 17.42
C ASP A 69 -0.98 11.66 17.77
N GLY A 70 0.14 10.98 17.52
CA GLY A 70 1.48 11.45 17.85
C GLY A 70 1.80 11.47 19.36
N GLN A 71 0.80 11.33 20.23
CA GLN A 71 0.95 11.22 21.69
C GLN A 71 1.00 9.78 22.16
N GLY A 72 0.66 8.88 21.25
CA GLY A 72 0.82 7.47 21.45
C GLY A 72 -0.43 6.62 21.35
N GLY A 73 -1.54 7.22 20.99
CA GLY A 73 -2.78 6.51 20.74
C GLY A 73 -2.97 6.26 19.26
N LEU A 74 -3.44 5.06 18.94
CA LEU A 74 -4.26 4.90 17.75
C LEU A 74 -5.63 5.49 18.07
N VAL A 75 -5.99 6.58 17.39
CA VAL A 75 -7.23 7.31 17.65
C VAL A 75 -8.37 6.85 16.78
N ARG A 76 -8.07 6.19 15.65
CA ARG A 76 -9.09 5.83 14.68
C ARG A 76 -8.68 4.66 13.81
N LEU A 77 -9.64 3.78 13.53
CA LEU A 77 -9.50 2.71 12.55
C LEU A 77 -10.45 2.98 11.37
N ARG A 78 -9.95 2.77 10.15
CA ARG A 78 -10.74 2.73 8.92
C ARG A 78 -10.41 1.49 8.14
N THR A 79 -11.40 0.95 7.45
CA THR A 79 -11.23 -0.25 6.65
C THR A 79 -11.93 -0.10 5.32
N GLY A 80 -11.38 -0.71 4.29
CA GLY A 80 -12.07 -0.88 3.02
C GLY A 80 -11.54 -2.10 2.30
N THR A 81 -11.99 -2.29 1.07
CA THR A 81 -11.61 -3.44 0.26
C THR A 81 -10.87 -2.99 -0.98
N THR A 82 -9.85 -3.72 -1.37
CA THR A 82 -9.30 -3.58 -2.73
C THR A 82 -10.20 -4.26 -3.73
N GLY A 83 -11.00 -5.25 -3.34
CA GLY A 83 -11.75 -6.08 -4.30
C GLY A 83 -10.87 -7.03 -5.11
N TYR A 84 -9.58 -7.13 -4.77
CA TYR A 84 -8.59 -7.96 -5.46
C TYR A 84 -7.72 -8.71 -4.46
N ARG A 85 -7.06 -9.76 -4.95
CA ARG A 85 -5.96 -10.36 -4.21
C ARG A 85 -4.73 -9.48 -4.41
N VAL A 86 -4.08 -9.09 -3.31
CA VAL A 86 -2.91 -8.19 -3.36
C VAL A 86 -1.63 -9.03 -3.29
N ALA A 87 -0.62 -8.64 -4.06
CA ALA A 87 0.70 -9.26 -4.08
C ALA A 87 1.75 -8.37 -3.41
N ALA A 88 1.65 -7.04 -3.57
CA ALA A 88 2.53 -6.06 -2.96
C ALA A 88 1.78 -4.75 -2.70
N THR A 89 2.28 -3.97 -1.74
CA THR A 89 1.75 -2.66 -1.35
C THR A 89 2.90 -1.69 -1.10
N ARG A 90 2.71 -0.39 -1.38
CA ARG A 90 3.50 0.71 -0.82
C ARG A 90 2.61 1.91 -0.54
N LEU A 91 3.08 2.79 0.33
CA LEU A 91 2.49 4.10 0.58
C LEU A 91 3.40 5.20 0.05
N GLY A 92 2.81 6.24 -0.53
CA GLY A 92 3.50 7.45 -0.96
C GLY A 92 2.56 8.38 -1.72
N ASP A 93 2.85 9.68 -1.71
CA ASP A 93 2.08 10.69 -2.44
C ASP A 93 2.34 10.57 -3.95
N VAL A 94 1.63 9.67 -4.61
CA VAL A 94 1.71 9.51 -6.06
C VAL A 94 0.78 10.48 -6.75
N THR A 95 -0.33 10.88 -6.13
CA THR A 95 -1.29 11.84 -6.73
C THR A 95 -0.77 13.28 -6.70
N GLY A 96 0.16 13.59 -5.79
CA GLY A 96 0.71 14.91 -5.55
C GLY A 96 -0.24 15.82 -4.77
N ASP A 97 -1.09 15.24 -3.91
CA ASP A 97 -2.08 15.97 -3.11
C ASP A 97 -1.64 16.24 -1.67
N GLY A 98 -0.43 15.80 -1.31
CA GLY A 98 0.16 15.95 0.01
C GLY A 98 -0.19 14.83 0.99
N ARG A 99 -0.93 13.81 0.57
CA ARG A 99 -1.26 12.62 1.39
C ARG A 99 -0.64 11.38 0.79
N ALA A 100 -0.32 10.41 1.65
CA ALA A 100 0.17 9.13 1.18
C ALA A 100 -0.96 8.29 0.58
N ASP A 101 -0.78 7.90 -0.67
CA ASP A 101 -1.69 7.01 -1.37
C ASP A 101 -1.26 5.55 -1.20
N LEU A 102 -2.23 4.64 -1.22
CA LEU A 102 -1.97 3.21 -1.27
C LEU A 102 -1.82 2.74 -2.71
N VAL A 103 -0.63 2.30 -3.06
CA VAL A 103 -0.35 1.64 -4.34
C VAL A 103 -0.29 0.14 -4.12
N THR A 104 -1.05 -0.63 -4.90
CA THR A 104 -1.03 -2.09 -4.82
C THR A 104 -0.68 -2.72 -6.16
N VAL A 105 0.03 -3.85 -6.11
CA VAL A 105 0.03 -4.82 -7.22
C VAL A 105 -0.97 -5.90 -6.86
N GLN A 106 -1.91 -6.17 -7.76
CA GLN A 106 -3.07 -6.98 -7.45
C GLN A 106 -3.52 -7.85 -8.63
N SER A 107 -4.32 -8.88 -8.33
CA SER A 107 -4.86 -9.83 -9.31
C SER A 107 -6.35 -10.07 -9.11
N LYS A 108 -7.07 -10.25 -10.24
CA LYS A 108 -8.47 -10.73 -10.25
C LYS A 108 -8.57 -12.19 -9.83
N SER A 109 -7.51 -12.98 -9.99
CA SER A 109 -7.51 -14.38 -9.61
C SER A 109 -7.54 -14.52 -8.09
N GLN A 110 -8.62 -15.09 -7.58
CA GLN A 110 -8.78 -15.37 -6.15
C GLN A 110 -8.03 -16.64 -5.72
N ARG A 111 -7.74 -17.56 -6.67
CA ARG A 111 -7.11 -18.86 -6.39
C ARG A 111 -5.59 -18.80 -6.41
N THR A 112 -5.00 -18.05 -7.35
CA THR A 112 -3.55 -17.93 -7.51
C THR A 112 -3.15 -16.46 -7.47
N LEU A 113 -2.07 -16.13 -6.74
CA LEU A 113 -1.61 -14.73 -6.63
C LEU A 113 -1.32 -14.10 -7.99
N VAL A 114 -0.88 -14.90 -8.96
CA VAL A 114 -0.46 -14.39 -10.26
C VAL A 114 -0.73 -15.41 -11.35
N THR A 115 -1.73 -15.13 -12.19
CA THR A 115 -1.82 -15.65 -13.56
C THR A 115 -1.47 -14.51 -14.50
N ASP A 116 -0.82 -14.89 -15.58
CA ASP A 116 -0.22 -14.07 -16.61
C ASP A 116 -1.02 -12.90 -17.19
N SER A 117 -2.36 -12.98 -17.11
CA SER A 117 -3.29 -12.03 -17.71
C SER A 117 -3.98 -11.10 -16.72
N ASP A 118 -3.79 -11.31 -15.41
CA ASP A 118 -4.72 -10.75 -14.42
C ASP A 118 -4.07 -9.75 -13.45
N VAL A 119 -2.78 -9.43 -13.63
CA VAL A 119 -2.05 -8.49 -12.78
C VAL A 119 -2.34 -7.04 -13.19
N SER A 120 -2.67 -6.21 -12.21
CA SER A 120 -2.87 -4.77 -12.36
C SER A 120 -2.20 -4.02 -11.22
N VAL A 121 -1.95 -2.73 -11.43
CA VAL A 121 -1.59 -1.80 -10.36
C VAL A 121 -2.84 -1.03 -9.98
N SER A 122 -3.13 -0.86 -8.70
CA SER A 122 -4.13 0.11 -8.24
C SER A 122 -3.49 1.24 -7.45
N ILE A 123 -4.08 2.42 -7.58
CA ILE A 123 -3.78 3.59 -6.75
C ILE A 123 -5.05 3.91 -6.00
N HIS A 124 -4.99 3.94 -4.67
CA HIS A 124 -6.08 4.38 -3.82
C HIS A 124 -5.65 5.66 -3.12
N PRO A 125 -6.23 6.82 -3.48
CA PRO A 125 -5.81 8.07 -2.89
C PRO A 125 -6.00 8.12 -1.37
N GLY A 126 -5.04 8.73 -0.66
CA GLY A 126 -5.12 8.95 0.78
C GLY A 126 -6.24 9.91 1.17
N SER A 127 -6.80 9.75 2.36
CA SER A 127 -7.78 10.69 2.93
C SER A 127 -7.89 10.52 4.44
N ALA A 128 -8.56 11.48 5.08
CA ALA A 128 -9.00 11.33 6.46
C ALA A 128 -9.80 10.03 6.65
N GLU A 129 -10.65 9.63 5.70
CA GLU A 129 -11.56 8.47 5.79
C GLU A 129 -10.95 7.12 5.35
N GLY A 130 -9.63 7.03 5.26
CA GLY A 130 -8.90 5.89 4.75
C GLY A 130 -8.53 6.11 3.29
N PHE A 131 -8.55 5.05 2.49
CA PHE A 131 -8.26 5.17 1.08
C PHE A 131 -9.53 5.33 0.24
N LEU A 132 -9.50 6.29 -0.70
CA LEU A 132 -10.56 6.56 -1.66
C LEU A 132 -10.69 5.43 -2.70
N PRO A 133 -11.78 5.42 -3.50
CA PRO A 133 -11.94 4.44 -4.57
C PRO A 133 -10.73 4.37 -5.49
N GLN A 134 -10.38 3.15 -5.85
CA GLN A 134 -9.14 2.86 -6.56
C GLN A 134 -9.22 3.24 -8.04
N GLN A 135 -8.11 3.73 -8.59
CA GLN A 135 -7.86 3.72 -10.02
C GLN A 135 -7.05 2.47 -10.39
N VAL A 136 -7.50 1.70 -11.37
CA VAL A 136 -6.80 0.48 -11.82
C VAL A 136 -6.06 0.74 -13.13
N ILE A 137 -4.76 0.50 -13.12
CA ILE A 137 -3.87 0.55 -14.27
C ILE A 137 -3.56 -0.88 -14.70
N GLN A 138 -4.00 -1.24 -15.91
CA GLN A 138 -3.65 -2.52 -16.50
C GLN A 138 -2.19 -2.52 -16.92
N VAL A 139 -1.44 -3.52 -16.49
CA VAL A 139 -0.04 -3.70 -16.89
C VAL A 139 0.06 -4.93 -17.78
N SER A 140 0.36 -4.71 -19.06
CA SER A 140 0.53 -5.81 -20.01
C SER A 140 1.79 -6.61 -19.67
N SER A 141 1.69 -7.94 -19.75
CA SER A 141 2.85 -8.85 -19.71
C SER A 141 3.61 -8.92 -18.37
N VAL A 142 2.92 -8.77 -17.25
CA VAL A 142 3.51 -8.99 -15.93
C VAL A 142 3.32 -10.44 -15.48
N ARG A 143 4.42 -11.20 -15.40
CA ARG A 143 4.46 -12.55 -14.82
C ARG A 143 5.16 -12.50 -13.45
N ALA A 144 4.58 -13.25 -12.50
CA ALA A 144 4.96 -13.60 -11.12
C ALA A 144 5.87 -12.66 -10.29
N GLY A 145 5.63 -12.63 -8.97
CA GLY A 145 6.54 -12.03 -7.99
C GLY A 145 6.83 -10.55 -8.21
N ALA A 146 5.79 -9.78 -8.50
CA ALA A 146 5.91 -8.34 -8.67
C ALA A 146 6.04 -7.65 -7.31
N ASP A 147 7.20 -7.04 -7.06
CA ASP A 147 7.34 -6.01 -6.04
C ASP A 147 7.26 -4.64 -6.69
N LEU A 148 7.02 -3.60 -5.89
CA LEU A 148 6.92 -2.23 -6.38
C LEU A 148 7.74 -1.27 -5.52
N VAL A 149 8.27 -0.24 -6.16
CA VAL A 149 8.98 0.86 -5.51
C VAL A 149 8.40 2.17 -6.01
N LEU A 150 8.16 3.09 -5.07
CA LEU A 150 7.78 4.46 -5.36
C LEU A 150 9.02 5.34 -5.28
N ARG A 151 9.32 6.08 -6.34
CA ARG A 151 10.43 7.03 -6.38
C ARG A 151 10.21 8.03 -7.49
N ASP A 152 10.72 9.24 -7.34
CA ASP A 152 10.87 10.14 -8.48
C ASP A 152 11.97 9.59 -9.40
N ALA A 153 11.58 8.87 -10.45
CA ALA A 153 12.51 8.20 -11.36
C ALA A 153 12.93 9.10 -12.51
N ASN A 154 12.17 10.17 -12.77
CA ASN A 154 12.36 11.06 -13.92
C ASN A 154 12.86 12.47 -13.52
N GLY A 155 12.88 12.80 -12.23
CA GLY A 155 13.33 14.09 -11.69
C GLY A 155 12.28 15.20 -11.70
N ASP A 156 10.98 14.88 -11.81
CA ASP A 156 9.89 15.86 -11.89
C ASP A 156 9.29 16.25 -10.53
N GLY A 157 9.82 15.67 -9.45
CA GLY A 157 9.35 15.92 -8.08
C GLY A 157 8.09 15.16 -7.70
N ARG A 158 7.59 14.23 -8.54
CA ARG A 158 6.47 13.34 -8.22
C ARG A 158 6.94 11.90 -8.11
N LEU A 159 6.28 11.13 -7.25
CA LEU A 159 6.59 9.71 -7.14
C LEU A 159 6.07 8.95 -8.38
N ASP A 160 6.99 8.26 -9.05
CA ASP A 160 6.70 7.29 -10.10
C ASP A 160 6.55 5.87 -9.53
N ILE A 161 5.82 5.01 -10.23
CA ILE A 161 5.63 3.61 -9.84
C ILE A 161 6.59 2.74 -10.67
N THR A 162 7.55 2.11 -10.00
CA THR A 162 8.45 1.14 -10.62
C THR A 162 8.08 -0.28 -10.18
N LEU A 163 7.87 -1.17 -11.13
CA LEU A 163 7.59 -2.59 -10.91
C LEU A 163 8.85 -3.42 -11.13
N ALA A 164 9.19 -4.25 -10.15
CA ALA A 164 10.21 -5.28 -10.26
C ALA A 164 9.53 -6.63 -10.52
N LEU A 165 9.77 -7.22 -11.68
CA LEU A 165 9.06 -8.40 -12.17
C LEU A 165 10.01 -9.60 -12.23
N THR A 166 9.55 -10.77 -11.78
CA THR A 166 10.33 -12.01 -11.85
C THR A 166 9.63 -13.01 -12.76
N GLN A 167 10.25 -13.33 -13.90
CA GLN A 167 9.67 -14.34 -14.78
C GLN A 167 9.98 -15.75 -14.24
N PRO A 168 8.98 -16.57 -13.92
CA PRO A 168 9.24 -17.88 -13.30
C PRO A 168 9.81 -18.91 -14.29
N TYR A 169 9.70 -18.66 -15.61
CA TYR A 169 10.15 -19.59 -16.66
C TYR A 169 11.41 -19.15 -17.41
N ARG A 170 11.95 -17.98 -17.10
CA ARG A 170 13.26 -17.51 -17.57
C ARG A 170 13.96 -16.89 -16.38
N ALA A 171 15.10 -17.43 -15.97
CA ALA A 171 15.92 -16.79 -14.94
C ALA A 171 16.26 -15.36 -15.38
N GLY A 172 15.58 -14.36 -14.81
CA GLY A 172 15.72 -12.96 -15.20
C GLY A 172 14.77 -12.05 -14.43
N MET A 173 15.32 -10.96 -13.89
CA MET A 173 14.55 -9.86 -13.29
C MET A 173 14.39 -8.78 -14.35
N PHE A 174 13.16 -8.26 -14.50
CA PHE A 174 12.84 -7.16 -15.40
C PHE A 174 12.26 -6.00 -14.59
N THR A 175 12.62 -4.77 -14.95
CA THR A 175 12.07 -3.57 -14.33
C THR A 175 11.25 -2.79 -15.35
N SER A 176 10.04 -2.39 -14.99
CA SER A 176 9.20 -1.50 -15.78
C SER A 176 8.79 -0.31 -14.91
N THR A 177 8.88 0.91 -15.44
CA THR A 177 8.47 2.13 -14.73
C THR A 177 7.28 2.76 -15.43
N VAL A 178 6.22 3.01 -14.66
CA VAL A 178 5.07 3.81 -15.06
C VAL A 178 5.31 5.21 -14.52
N TYR A 179 5.50 6.18 -15.42
CA TYR A 179 5.72 7.57 -15.06
C TYR A 179 4.41 8.29 -14.76
N ASN A 180 4.35 9.01 -13.64
CA ASN A 180 3.21 9.87 -13.36
C ASN A 180 3.37 11.24 -14.03
N ARG A 181 3.18 11.28 -15.36
CA ARG A 181 3.17 12.56 -16.08
C ARG A 181 1.86 13.32 -15.80
N SER A 182 2.00 14.56 -15.35
CA SER A 182 0.94 15.47 -14.88
C SER A 182 -0.16 15.86 -15.89
N SER A 183 -0.35 15.13 -16.98
CA SER A 183 -1.45 15.38 -17.93
C SER A 183 -2.06 14.12 -18.55
N THR A 184 -1.40 12.96 -18.55
CA THR A 184 -1.98 11.73 -19.11
C THR A 184 -2.81 10.94 -18.10
N LEU A 185 -2.43 10.96 -16.81
CA LEU A 185 -3.30 10.46 -15.74
C LEU A 185 -4.44 11.45 -15.42
N LEU A 186 -4.20 12.76 -15.58
CA LEU A 186 -5.20 13.82 -15.38
C LEU A 186 -6.28 13.87 -16.47
N ASN A 187 -6.00 13.43 -17.70
CA ASN A 187 -7.02 13.34 -18.76
C ASN A 187 -7.99 12.15 -18.58
N LEU A 188 -7.70 11.23 -17.66
CA LEU A 188 -8.66 10.23 -17.16
C LEU A 188 -9.43 10.72 -15.92
N LEU A 189 -9.10 11.91 -15.39
CA LEU A 189 -9.74 12.53 -14.22
C LEU A 189 -10.77 13.61 -14.61
N ARG A 190 -11.09 13.77 -15.89
CA ARG A 190 -12.16 14.65 -16.38
C ARG A 190 -12.88 14.07 -17.61
N GLN A 191 -13.83 13.16 -17.40
CA GLN A 191 -15.03 13.02 -18.24
C GLN A 191 -16.21 12.63 -17.35
N PRO A 192 -17.44 13.11 -17.67
CA PRO A 192 -18.52 13.35 -16.69
C PRO A 192 -19.08 12.10 -16.01
#